data_AF-A0AAJ2PN55-F1
#
_entry.id   AF-A0AAJ2PN55-F1
#
_cell.length_a   1.000
_cell.length_b   1.000
_cell.length_c   1.000
_cell.angle_alpha   90.00
_cell.angle_beta   90.00
_cell.angle_gamma   90.00
#
_symmetry.space_group_name_H-M   'P 1'
#
loop_
_entity.id
_entity.type
_entity.pdbx_description
1 polymer ?
#
loop_
_entity_poly.entity_id
_entity_poly.type
_entity_poly.pdbx_seq_one_letter_code
_entity_poly.pdbx_strand_id
1 'polypeptide(L)'
;PAPPHSGGFASPTGFAPSGVTPSPPTSSGVGKGAPYPARATTAGFGPPPIQAPPFQAPPFQAPPGRAPYQPVTAPVGPVRRRAPRLGVLMSMTGASLAGALILLWWLLPWGDDTRDSDTGASATTSPTASAPKSTVSPADATPATQQPKDAETGDMLTPDGIRTAIKAFEKETDRDMFGDFSVYPDYVSAQLMVKGSDTKYDTYTYRPGQGVEKGIIKGTLAGGEQPVSLDDFNWDKVPALLKEAAKKLNVADPENRYLLVRQPNDIFGTPAGIAVYLSDEYSRSGYLEADTDGKVTRVMPAED
;
A
#
# COMPACT_ATOMS: atom_id res chain seq x y z
N PRO A 1 28.87 -2.03 52.92
CA PRO A 1 28.22 -1.95 51.58
C PRO A 1 29.31 -2.12 50.52
N ALA A 2 29.31 -3.26 49.84
CA ALA A 2 30.33 -3.61 48.86
C ALA A 2 30.08 -2.89 47.51
N PRO A 3 31.13 -2.39 46.83
CA PRO A 3 31.04 -2.02 45.42
C PRO A 3 31.25 -3.25 44.51
N PRO A 4 30.59 -3.32 43.35
CA PRO A 4 30.63 -4.48 42.47
C PRO A 4 31.88 -4.56 41.58
N HIS A 5 32.12 -5.79 41.14
CA HIS A 5 33.31 -6.33 40.50
C HIS A 5 33.54 -5.84 39.06
N SER A 6 34.80 -5.53 38.77
CA SER A 6 35.39 -5.39 37.44
C SER A 6 35.65 -6.78 36.82
N GLY A 7 34.89 -7.13 35.78
CA GLY A 7 35.11 -8.32 34.96
C GLY A 7 35.76 -7.95 33.63
N GLY A 8 37.04 -8.30 33.47
CA GLY A 8 37.75 -8.22 32.21
C GLY A 8 37.40 -9.40 31.31
N PHE A 9 37.15 -9.13 30.03
CA PHE A 9 37.01 -10.15 29.00
C PHE A 9 38.31 -10.25 28.21
N ALA A 10 38.89 -11.45 28.22
CA ALA A 10 40.04 -11.83 27.42
C ALA A 10 39.61 -12.16 25.98
N SER A 11 40.36 -11.66 25.00
CA SER A 11 40.21 -11.97 23.59
C SER A 11 40.67 -13.40 23.26
N PRO A 12 39.90 -14.19 22.49
CA PRO A 12 40.44 -15.33 21.77
C PRO A 12 40.87 -14.93 20.34
N THR A 13 42.05 -15.41 20.01
CA THR A 13 42.83 -15.25 18.77
C THR A 13 42.18 -15.94 17.56
N GLY A 14 42.59 -15.49 16.38
CA GLY A 14 41.94 -15.70 15.08
C GLY A 14 41.85 -17.11 14.53
N PHE A 15 40.95 -17.26 13.55
CA PHE A 15 40.96 -18.30 12.53
C PHE A 15 40.74 -17.66 11.14
N ALA A 16 41.54 -18.14 10.19
CA ALA A 16 41.72 -17.64 8.82
C ALA A 16 40.59 -18.08 7.85
N PRO A 17 40.42 -17.41 6.69
CA PRO A 17 39.30 -17.61 5.78
C PRO A 17 39.46 -18.84 4.87
N SER A 18 38.42 -19.66 4.80
CA SER A 18 38.29 -20.72 3.77
C SER A 18 37.56 -20.14 2.55
N GLY A 19 38.29 -20.00 1.44
CA GLY A 19 37.74 -19.67 0.14
C GLY A 19 37.05 -20.86 -0.49
N VAL A 20 35.82 -20.67 -0.98
CA VAL A 20 35.12 -21.63 -1.83
C VAL A 20 34.60 -20.87 -3.05
N THR A 21 35.19 -21.15 -4.20
CA THR A 21 34.75 -20.67 -5.52
C THR A 21 33.71 -21.63 -6.11
N PRO A 22 32.59 -21.13 -6.66
CA PRO A 22 31.66 -21.99 -7.40
C PRO A 22 32.13 -22.21 -8.85
N SER A 23 32.20 -23.48 -9.26
CA SER A 23 32.48 -23.90 -10.64
C SER A 23 31.21 -23.90 -11.51
N PRO A 24 31.29 -23.56 -12.81
CA PRO A 24 30.15 -23.60 -13.73
C PRO A 24 29.90 -25.02 -14.30
N PRO A 25 28.65 -25.39 -14.65
CA PRO A 25 28.38 -26.64 -15.34
C PRO A 25 28.80 -26.59 -16.82
N THR A 26 29.55 -27.61 -17.22
CA THR A 26 30.02 -27.87 -18.58
C THR A 26 28.92 -28.41 -19.48
N SER A 27 28.87 -27.90 -20.72
CA SER A 27 28.11 -28.46 -21.82
C SER A 27 28.90 -29.56 -22.54
N SER A 28 28.21 -30.60 -22.98
CA SER A 28 28.67 -31.65 -23.90
C SER A 28 27.39 -32.21 -24.53
N GLY A 29 27.22 -32.45 -25.81
CA GLY A 29 28.12 -32.55 -26.95
C GLY A 29 27.40 -33.44 -27.98
N VAL A 30 27.44 -33.03 -29.24
CA VAL A 30 26.72 -33.54 -30.42
C VAL A 30 27.07 -35.00 -30.78
N GLY A 31 26.08 -35.77 -31.24
CA GLY A 31 26.27 -37.03 -31.96
C GLY A 31 25.30 -37.18 -33.14
N LYS A 32 25.85 -37.31 -34.36
CA LYS A 32 25.16 -37.45 -35.66
C LYS A 32 24.82 -38.92 -35.97
N GLY A 33 23.76 -39.17 -36.76
CA GLY A 33 23.73 -40.26 -37.76
C GLY A 33 22.60 -41.30 -37.69
N ALA A 34 21.77 -41.33 -38.74
CA ALA A 34 20.63 -42.19 -39.11
C ALA A 34 20.99 -43.72 -39.30
N PRO A 35 20.08 -44.69 -39.62
CA PRO A 35 18.77 -44.56 -40.29
C PRO A 35 17.57 -45.41 -39.77
N TYR A 36 16.39 -45.03 -40.26
CA TYR A 36 15.08 -45.71 -40.11
C TYR A 36 15.06 -47.14 -40.65
N PRO A 37 14.15 -47.99 -40.11
CA PRO A 37 13.05 -48.45 -40.97
C PRO A 37 11.65 -48.32 -40.31
N ALA A 38 10.65 -48.70 -41.09
CA ALA A 38 9.29 -48.18 -41.12
C ALA A 38 8.27 -48.72 -40.07
N ARG A 39 7.33 -47.82 -39.72
CA ARG A 39 5.87 -47.97 -39.59
C ARG A 39 5.29 -49.19 -38.86
N ALA A 40 4.73 -48.91 -37.68
CA ALA A 40 3.47 -49.50 -37.20
C ALA A 40 2.61 -48.39 -36.56
N THR A 41 1.46 -48.10 -37.13
CA THR A 41 0.48 -47.14 -36.60
C THR A 41 -0.42 -47.85 -35.60
N THR A 42 -0.21 -47.61 -34.30
CA THR A 42 -1.12 -48.02 -33.23
C THR A 42 -2.07 -46.88 -32.89
N ALA A 43 -3.33 -47.25 -32.74
CA ALA A 43 -4.50 -46.41 -32.55
C ALA A 43 -4.49 -45.55 -31.26
N GLY A 44 -5.04 -44.34 -31.39
CA GLY A 44 -6.07 -43.77 -30.51
C GLY A 44 -5.75 -43.55 -29.03
N PHE A 45 -5.52 -42.29 -28.65
CA PHE A 45 -5.91 -41.76 -27.34
C PHE A 45 -6.67 -40.45 -27.54
N GLY A 46 -8.00 -40.55 -27.62
CA GLY A 46 -8.93 -39.43 -27.52
C GLY A 46 -9.75 -39.55 -26.22
N PRO A 47 -10.28 -38.45 -25.69
CA PRO A 47 -11.15 -38.47 -24.50
C PRO A 47 -12.47 -39.22 -24.78
N PRO A 48 -13.08 -39.86 -23.76
CA PRO A 48 -14.27 -40.68 -23.95
C PRO A 48 -15.51 -39.82 -24.31
N PRO A 49 -16.45 -40.34 -25.13
CA PRO A 49 -17.68 -39.63 -25.44
C PRO A 49 -18.63 -39.62 -24.23
N ILE A 50 -19.18 -38.43 -23.93
CA ILE A 50 -20.27 -38.23 -22.97
C ILE A 50 -21.58 -38.63 -23.66
N GLN A 51 -22.28 -39.63 -23.12
CA GLN A 51 -23.64 -39.98 -23.50
C GLN A 51 -24.62 -38.98 -22.85
N ALA A 52 -25.38 -38.25 -23.68
CA ALA A 52 -26.50 -37.42 -23.24
C ALA A 52 -27.81 -38.26 -23.17
N PRO A 53 -28.69 -38.03 -22.18
CA PRO A 53 -29.99 -38.71 -22.11
C PRO A 53 -30.98 -38.18 -23.16
N PRO A 54 -31.94 -39.00 -23.62
CA PRO A 54 -32.90 -38.59 -24.64
C PRO A 54 -33.95 -37.61 -24.08
N PHE A 55 -34.06 -36.45 -24.74
CA PHE A 55 -35.14 -35.49 -24.56
C PHE A 55 -36.48 -36.10 -25.01
N GLN A 56 -37.43 -36.24 -24.09
CA GLN A 56 -38.84 -36.46 -24.42
C GLN A 56 -39.51 -35.12 -24.75
N ALA A 57 -40.07 -35.03 -25.95
CA ALA A 57 -40.88 -33.90 -26.39
C ALA A 57 -42.30 -33.96 -25.78
N PRO A 58 -42.90 -32.82 -25.39
CA PRO A 58 -44.29 -32.78 -24.91
C PRO A 58 -45.29 -32.85 -26.07
N PRO A 59 -46.50 -33.39 -25.86
CA PRO A 59 -47.51 -33.53 -26.91
C PRO A 59 -48.20 -32.21 -27.27
N PHE A 60 -48.42 -32.01 -28.57
CA PHE A 60 -49.25 -30.94 -29.14
C PHE A 60 -50.72 -31.08 -28.69
N GLN A 61 -51.29 -30.00 -28.15
CA GLN A 61 -52.74 -29.80 -28.00
C GLN A 61 -53.18 -28.58 -28.84
N ALA A 62 -54.27 -28.75 -29.59
CA ALA A 62 -54.87 -27.77 -30.50
C ALA A 62 -55.59 -26.62 -29.74
N PRO A 63 -55.82 -25.45 -30.37
CA PRO A 63 -56.27 -24.25 -29.66
C PRO A 63 -57.80 -24.13 -29.62
N PRO A 64 -58.38 -23.68 -28.50
CA PRO A 64 -59.74 -23.13 -28.50
C PRO A 64 -59.76 -21.61 -28.23
N GLY A 65 -60.46 -20.89 -29.11
CA GLY A 65 -61.45 -19.86 -28.78
C GLY A 65 -61.02 -18.56 -28.07
N ARG A 66 -61.17 -17.43 -28.77
CA ARG A 66 -61.24 -16.07 -28.20
C ARG A 66 -62.53 -15.85 -27.39
N ALA A 67 -62.42 -15.22 -26.20
CA ALA A 67 -63.21 -14.08 -25.66
C ALA A 67 -63.01 -13.94 -24.12
N PRO A 68 -63.46 -12.87 -23.43
CA PRO A 68 -62.85 -11.53 -23.32
C PRO A 68 -62.46 -11.14 -21.87
N TYR A 69 -61.83 -9.96 -21.73
CA TYR A 69 -61.38 -9.31 -20.49
C TYR A 69 -62.40 -9.26 -19.33
N GLN A 70 -61.96 -9.55 -18.11
CA GLN A 70 -62.57 -9.12 -16.83
C GLN A 70 -61.46 -8.79 -15.79
N PRO A 71 -61.55 -7.68 -15.05
CA PRO A 71 -60.58 -7.29 -14.03
C PRO A 71 -61.03 -7.77 -12.64
N VAL A 72 -60.12 -8.34 -11.83
CA VAL A 72 -60.45 -8.68 -10.43
C VAL A 72 -59.32 -8.29 -9.47
N THR A 73 -59.81 -7.68 -8.40
CA THR A 73 -59.24 -6.97 -7.25
C THR A 73 -58.32 -7.79 -6.34
N ALA A 74 -57.32 -7.12 -5.77
CA ALA A 74 -56.42 -7.63 -4.73
C ALA A 74 -57.11 -7.77 -3.36
N PRO A 75 -56.77 -8.79 -2.54
CA PRO A 75 -57.13 -8.81 -1.13
C PRO A 75 -56.00 -8.30 -0.22
N VAL A 76 -56.39 -7.44 0.74
CA VAL A 76 -55.60 -6.97 1.88
C VAL A 76 -55.73 -7.98 3.03
N GLY A 77 -54.62 -8.37 3.66
CA GLY A 77 -54.60 -9.12 4.92
C GLY A 77 -53.86 -8.37 6.03
N PRO A 78 -54.42 -8.19 7.24
CA PRO A 78 -53.76 -7.46 8.33
C PRO A 78 -53.17 -8.35 9.46
N VAL A 79 -52.02 -7.87 9.99
CA VAL A 79 -51.57 -7.82 11.42
C VAL A 79 -50.78 -8.99 12.07
N ARG A 80 -49.47 -8.70 12.28
CA ARG A 80 -48.55 -8.81 13.47
C ARG A 80 -48.55 -10.05 14.38
N ARG A 81 -47.32 -10.48 14.78
CA ARG A 81 -46.64 -10.11 16.08
C ARG A 81 -45.21 -10.68 16.25
N ARG A 82 -44.28 -9.74 16.55
CA ARG A 82 -43.12 -9.69 17.48
C ARG A 82 -42.09 -10.85 17.62
N ALA A 83 -40.82 -10.42 17.58
CA ALA A 83 -39.52 -11.10 17.77
C ALA A 83 -39.22 -11.54 19.24
N PRO A 84 -38.04 -12.16 19.57
CA PRO A 84 -36.77 -11.42 19.73
C PRO A 84 -35.47 -12.17 19.30
N ARG A 85 -34.34 -11.54 19.63
CA ARG A 85 -32.96 -11.58 19.13
C ARG A 85 -32.07 -12.75 19.63
N LEU A 86 -30.87 -12.80 19.04
CA LEU A 86 -29.52 -13.08 19.59
C LEU A 86 -28.84 -14.39 19.13
N GLY A 87 -27.58 -14.27 18.68
CA GLY A 87 -26.66 -15.40 18.52
C GLY A 87 -25.48 -15.13 17.59
N VAL A 88 -24.51 -14.32 18.04
CA VAL A 88 -23.15 -14.26 17.50
C VAL A 88 -22.42 -15.55 17.87
N LEU A 89 -21.64 -16.13 16.94
CA LEU A 89 -20.45 -16.91 17.31
C LEU A 89 -19.33 -16.68 16.29
N MET A 90 -18.22 -16.12 16.79
CA MET A 90 -16.93 -16.02 16.12
C MET A 90 -16.26 -17.39 16.01
N SER A 91 -15.46 -17.58 14.97
CA SER A 91 -14.28 -18.45 15.01
C SER A 91 -13.11 -17.72 14.38
N MET A 92 -12.25 -17.19 15.26
CA MET A 92 -10.88 -16.78 14.98
C MET A 92 -10.00 -18.03 14.87
N THR A 93 -9.22 -18.13 13.79
CA THR A 93 -7.82 -18.59 13.87
C THR A 93 -7.11 -18.24 12.57
N GLY A 94 -6.17 -17.31 12.64
CA GLY A 94 -5.27 -16.95 11.55
C GLY A 94 -4.07 -16.22 12.12
N ALA A 95 -3.08 -16.98 12.59
CA ALA A 95 -1.83 -16.46 13.11
C ALA A 95 -1.08 -15.74 11.98
N SER A 96 -1.05 -14.41 12.04
CA SER A 96 -0.35 -13.57 11.07
C SER A 96 1.17 -13.70 11.23
N LEU A 97 1.82 -14.29 10.23
CA LEU A 97 3.26 -14.16 9.98
C LEU A 97 3.70 -12.71 9.67
N ALA A 98 2.79 -11.73 9.70
CA ALA A 98 3.10 -10.32 9.48
C ALA A 98 3.83 -9.65 10.66
N GLY A 99 3.78 -10.23 11.87
CA GLY A 99 4.45 -9.67 13.05
C GLY A 99 5.99 -9.79 13.04
N ALA A 100 6.54 -10.73 12.27
CA ALA A 100 7.99 -10.99 12.27
C ALA A 100 8.81 -9.97 11.46
N LEU A 101 8.19 -9.27 10.50
CA LEU A 101 8.87 -8.27 9.66
C LEU A 101 8.99 -6.90 10.34
N ILE A 102 8.05 -6.56 11.24
CA ILE A 102 8.07 -5.31 11.99
C ILE A 102 9.16 -5.33 13.08
N LEU A 103 9.40 -6.49 13.73
CA LEU A 103 10.46 -6.61 14.73
C LEU A 103 11.87 -6.49 14.16
N LEU A 104 12.08 -6.84 12.89
CA LEU A 104 13.42 -6.80 12.30
C LEU A 104 13.90 -5.37 11.97
N TRP A 105 12.97 -4.43 11.79
CA TRP A 105 13.32 -3.04 11.45
C TRP A 105 13.68 -2.18 12.68
N TRP A 106 13.26 -2.60 13.89
CA TRP A 106 13.60 -1.92 15.14
C TRP A 106 14.98 -2.27 15.72
N LEU A 107 15.71 -3.21 15.11
CA LEU A 107 16.97 -3.74 15.64
C LEU A 107 18.23 -3.30 14.87
N LEU A 108 18.12 -2.28 13.99
CA LEU A 108 19.30 -1.64 13.39
C LEU A 108 19.70 -0.42 14.23
N PRO A 109 20.77 -0.49 15.05
CA PRO A 109 21.33 0.69 15.68
C PRO A 109 21.88 1.63 14.59
N TRP A 110 21.40 2.87 14.59
CA TRP A 110 22.00 3.95 13.83
C TRP A 110 23.44 4.16 14.33
N GLY A 111 24.40 3.84 13.47
CA GLY A 111 25.80 4.14 13.68
C GLY A 111 26.03 5.65 13.61
N ASP A 112 26.37 6.21 14.75
CA ASP A 112 26.90 7.53 15.00
C ASP A 112 28.38 7.59 14.61
N ASP A 113 28.67 8.10 13.42
CA ASP A 113 30.03 8.49 13.06
C ASP A 113 30.41 9.79 13.81
N THR A 114 30.91 9.61 15.02
CA THR A 114 31.79 10.56 15.72
C THR A 114 32.97 10.92 14.82
N ARG A 115 33.02 12.17 14.34
CA ARG A 115 34.25 12.80 13.85
C ARG A 115 34.79 13.71 14.93
N ASP A 116 35.69 13.16 15.73
CA ASP A 116 36.68 13.93 16.48
C ASP A 116 37.90 14.16 15.58
N SER A 117 38.28 15.42 15.43
CA SER A 117 39.64 15.79 15.07
C SER A 117 39.93 17.20 15.55
N ASP A 118 40.59 17.25 16.71
CA ASP A 118 41.26 18.40 17.29
C ASP A 118 42.20 19.11 16.31
N THR A 119 42.30 20.44 16.41
CA THR A 119 43.57 21.19 16.42
C THR A 119 43.37 22.67 16.77
N GLY A 120 43.84 23.06 17.96
CA GLY A 120 44.85 24.12 18.11
C GLY A 120 44.43 25.60 18.23
N ALA A 121 44.67 26.13 19.44
CA ALA A 121 45.37 27.40 19.76
C ALA A 121 44.56 28.64 20.25
N SER A 122 44.71 28.86 21.56
CA SER A 122 44.77 30.06 22.42
C SER A 122 44.62 31.49 21.85
N ALA A 123 43.87 32.33 22.58
CA ALA A 123 44.32 33.55 23.32
C ALA A 123 43.08 34.44 23.70
N THR A 124 42.75 34.64 24.98
CA THR A 124 43.20 35.75 25.87
C THR A 124 42.35 37.04 25.81
N THR A 125 41.59 37.26 26.89
CA THR A 125 41.16 38.52 27.57
C THR A 125 40.30 39.59 26.88
N SER A 126 39.15 39.87 27.52
CA SER A 126 38.29 41.07 27.45
C SER A 126 39.00 42.37 27.94
N PRO A 127 38.46 43.60 27.72
CA PRO A 127 37.29 44.07 28.49
C PRO A 127 36.29 45.02 27.78
N THR A 128 35.04 44.95 28.28
CA THR A 128 34.06 46.02 28.60
C THR A 128 34.03 47.34 27.81
N ALA A 129 32.87 47.63 27.22
CA ALA A 129 32.32 48.99 27.15
C ALA A 129 30.78 48.98 27.25
N SER A 130 30.27 50.02 27.89
CA SER A 130 29.00 50.15 28.61
C SER A 130 27.70 50.12 27.78
N ALA A 131 26.64 49.64 28.44
CA ALA A 131 25.24 49.93 28.11
C ALA A 131 24.90 51.42 28.30
N PRO A 132 23.73 51.86 27.80
CA PRO A 132 22.71 52.18 28.78
C PRO A 132 21.33 51.55 28.50
N LYS A 133 20.63 51.48 29.62
CA LYS A 133 19.33 50.86 29.92
C LYS A 133 18.18 51.71 29.39
N SER A 134 17.13 51.06 28.89
CA SER A 134 15.77 51.58 28.93
C SER A 134 14.80 50.45 29.27
N THR A 135 13.71 50.84 29.91
CA THR A 135 13.02 50.18 31.01
C THR A 135 11.60 49.80 30.57
N VAL A 136 11.22 48.51 30.75
CA VAL A 136 9.92 47.94 31.21
C VAL A 136 8.64 48.30 30.40
N SER A 137 7.84 47.37 29.87
CA SER A 137 6.80 46.56 30.56
C SER A 137 6.00 45.67 29.54
N PRO A 138 4.99 44.84 29.90
CA PRO A 138 5.02 43.39 29.69
C PRO A 138 3.87 42.84 28.81
N ALA A 139 3.92 41.52 28.58
CA ALA A 139 2.81 40.65 28.18
C ALA A 139 2.18 40.88 26.79
N ASP A 140 2.54 40.02 25.84
CA ASP A 140 1.51 39.18 25.22
C ASP A 140 2.12 37.83 24.85
N ALA A 141 1.68 36.79 25.56
CA ALA A 141 2.03 35.41 25.27
C ALA A 141 1.28 35.01 23.99
N THR A 142 1.95 35.19 22.85
CA THR A 142 1.47 34.62 21.59
C THR A 142 1.51 33.10 21.75
N PRO A 143 0.42 32.35 21.50
CA PRO A 143 0.47 30.91 21.52
C PRO A 143 1.50 30.47 20.50
N ALA A 144 2.49 29.70 20.93
CA ALA A 144 3.34 28.95 20.03
C ALA A 144 2.41 27.99 19.28
N THR A 145 1.99 28.40 18.08
CA THR A 145 1.48 27.48 17.07
C THR A 145 2.58 26.46 16.89
N GLN A 146 2.38 25.26 17.43
CA GLN A 146 3.21 24.11 17.13
C GLN A 146 3.06 23.87 15.63
N GLN A 147 4.03 24.39 14.89
CA GLN A 147 4.18 24.10 13.49
C GLN A 147 4.52 22.62 13.39
N PRO A 148 3.76 21.80 12.63
CA PRO A 148 4.12 20.41 12.43
C PRO A 148 5.52 20.33 11.85
N LYS A 149 6.28 19.37 12.37
CA LYS A 149 7.72 19.16 12.20
C LYS A 149 8.08 18.58 10.82
N ASP A 150 7.28 18.88 9.80
CA ASP A 150 7.30 18.21 8.49
C ASP A 150 7.79 19.11 7.36
N ALA A 151 8.23 20.34 7.65
CA ALA A 151 8.54 21.33 6.63
C ALA A 151 10.02 21.38 6.18
N GLU A 152 10.89 20.48 6.63
CA GLU A 152 12.32 20.51 6.27
C GLU A 152 12.74 19.46 5.23
N THR A 153 11.89 18.47 4.93
CA THR A 153 12.06 17.56 3.79
C THR A 153 10.72 17.51 3.07
N GLY A 154 10.69 17.86 1.78
CA GLY A 154 9.45 18.25 1.07
C GLY A 154 8.27 17.30 1.30
N ASP A 155 7.18 17.84 1.85
CA ASP A 155 5.92 17.13 2.08
C ASP A 155 5.34 16.60 0.74
N MET A 156 5.31 15.29 0.60
CA MET A 156 4.79 14.57 -0.57
C MET A 156 3.27 14.55 -0.61
N LEU A 157 2.55 14.87 0.47
CA LEU A 157 1.08 15.02 0.49
C LEU A 157 0.60 16.35 -0.09
N THR A 158 1.32 16.85 -1.09
CA THR A 158 1.02 18.08 -1.83
C THR A 158 0.83 17.76 -3.31
N PRO A 159 0.05 18.56 -4.06
CA PRO A 159 -0.12 18.33 -5.51
C PRO A 159 1.22 18.28 -6.25
N ASP A 160 2.15 19.17 -5.88
CA ASP A 160 3.48 19.25 -6.50
C ASP A 160 4.38 18.07 -6.12
N GLY A 161 4.35 17.64 -4.86
CA GLY A 161 5.07 16.45 -4.40
C GLY A 161 4.63 15.19 -5.15
N ILE A 162 3.31 14.99 -5.26
CA ILE A 162 2.72 13.85 -5.99
C ILE A 162 3.11 13.88 -7.47
N ARG A 163 2.91 15.02 -8.15
CA ARG A 163 3.27 15.15 -9.57
C ARG A 163 4.76 14.95 -9.82
N THR A 164 5.61 15.35 -8.87
CA THR A 164 7.06 15.14 -8.94
C THR A 164 7.40 13.66 -8.84
N ALA A 165 6.78 12.94 -7.91
CA ALA A 165 6.98 11.50 -7.76
C ALA A 165 6.52 10.71 -9.00
N ILE A 166 5.32 11.02 -9.52
CA ILE A 166 4.78 10.39 -10.75
C ILE A 166 5.75 10.54 -11.91
N LYS A 167 6.20 11.77 -12.19
CA LYS A 167 7.18 12.05 -13.25
C LYS A 167 8.51 11.34 -13.02
N ALA A 168 8.94 11.19 -11.77
CA ALA A 168 10.17 10.50 -11.45
C ALA A 168 10.05 9.00 -11.77
N PHE A 169 8.93 8.36 -11.42
CA PHE A 169 8.68 6.95 -11.75
C PHE A 169 8.61 6.73 -13.27
N GLU A 170 7.87 7.58 -13.99
CA GLU A 170 7.76 7.49 -15.45
C GLU A 170 9.12 7.64 -16.13
N LYS A 171 9.92 8.62 -15.70
CA LYS A 171 11.24 8.85 -16.27
C LYS A 171 12.21 7.70 -16.02
N GLU A 172 12.20 7.13 -14.82
CA GLU A 172 13.13 6.06 -14.45
C GLU A 172 12.76 4.72 -15.10
N THR A 173 11.46 4.44 -15.22
CA THR A 173 10.97 3.12 -15.62
C THR A 173 10.43 3.05 -17.03
N ASP A 174 10.12 4.21 -17.65
CA ASP A 174 9.42 4.35 -18.91
C ASP A 174 8.06 3.60 -18.90
N ARG A 175 7.31 3.79 -17.81
CA ARG A 175 5.99 3.17 -17.52
C ARG A 175 5.07 4.20 -16.85
N ASP A 176 3.79 4.13 -17.19
CA ASP A 176 2.72 5.07 -16.79
C ASP A 176 1.50 4.38 -16.15
N MET A 177 1.49 3.04 -16.12
CA MET A 177 0.42 2.25 -15.52
C MET A 177 0.82 1.75 -14.13
N PHE A 178 -0.08 1.95 -13.17
CA PHE A 178 0.13 1.65 -11.76
C PHE A 178 -0.84 0.57 -11.28
N GLY A 179 -0.33 -0.34 -10.47
CA GLY A 179 -1.09 -1.35 -9.74
C GLY A 179 -1.18 -1.08 -8.25
N ASP A 180 -0.65 0.05 -7.78
CA ASP A 180 -0.84 0.65 -6.45
C ASP A 180 -0.09 1.99 -6.46
N PHE A 181 -0.62 2.98 -5.75
CA PHE A 181 0.07 4.26 -5.56
C PHE A 181 -0.31 4.85 -4.21
N SER A 182 0.68 4.91 -3.32
CA SER A 182 0.54 5.33 -1.92
C SER A 182 1.49 6.49 -1.63
N VAL A 183 0.97 7.59 -1.09
CA VAL A 183 1.71 8.82 -0.81
C VAL A 183 1.73 9.03 0.70
N TYR A 184 2.92 8.99 1.28
CA TYR A 184 3.20 9.33 2.67
C TYR A 184 3.76 10.77 2.73
N PRO A 185 3.93 11.39 3.92
CA PRO A 185 4.52 12.73 4.02
C PRO A 185 5.93 12.78 3.44
N ASP A 186 6.75 11.75 3.67
CA ASP A 186 8.18 11.80 3.32
C ASP A 186 8.55 11.03 2.04
N TYR A 187 7.63 10.23 1.48
CA TYR A 187 7.91 9.36 0.34
C TYR A 187 6.64 8.90 -0.37
N VAL A 188 6.83 8.37 -1.59
CA VAL A 188 5.76 7.73 -2.36
C VAL A 188 6.15 6.28 -2.65
N SER A 189 5.24 5.35 -2.44
CA SER A 189 5.38 3.95 -2.84
C SER A 189 4.45 3.65 -3.99
N ALA A 190 4.93 2.89 -4.97
CA ALA A 190 4.17 2.56 -6.17
C ALA A 190 4.43 1.11 -6.60
N GLN A 191 3.39 0.47 -7.14
CA GLN A 191 3.53 -0.74 -7.94
C GLN A 191 3.40 -0.34 -9.40
N LEU A 192 4.49 -0.42 -10.17
CA LEU A 192 4.46 -0.10 -11.60
C LEU A 192 4.31 -1.37 -12.43
N MET A 193 3.36 -1.34 -13.36
CA MET A 193 3.04 -2.49 -14.20
C MET A 193 4.22 -2.84 -15.11
N VAL A 194 4.52 -4.12 -15.23
CA VAL A 194 5.56 -4.62 -16.15
C VAL A 194 5.09 -4.39 -17.58
N LYS A 195 5.95 -3.83 -18.44
CA LYS A 195 5.65 -3.57 -19.85
C LYS A 195 5.04 -4.81 -20.53
N GLY A 196 3.90 -4.60 -21.18
CA GLY A 196 3.15 -5.66 -21.86
C GLY A 196 2.35 -6.59 -20.93
N SER A 197 2.24 -6.27 -19.64
CA SER A 197 1.40 -6.99 -18.68
C SER A 197 0.41 -6.04 -18.02
N ASP A 198 -0.84 -6.49 -17.96
CA ASP A 198 -1.95 -5.87 -17.24
C ASP A 198 -2.07 -6.35 -15.79
N THR A 199 -1.24 -7.30 -15.37
CA THR A 199 -1.35 -7.97 -14.07
C THR A 199 -0.04 -7.98 -13.30
N LYS A 200 1.13 -8.09 -13.96
CA LYS A 200 2.42 -8.17 -13.26
C LYS A 200 2.95 -6.78 -12.91
N TYR A 201 3.53 -6.64 -11.73
CA TYR A 201 4.13 -5.38 -11.29
C TYR A 201 5.49 -5.58 -10.62
N ASP A 202 6.28 -4.51 -10.62
CA ASP A 202 7.48 -4.30 -9.79
C ASP A 202 7.18 -3.19 -8.77
N THR A 203 7.74 -3.26 -7.55
CA THR A 203 7.59 -2.20 -6.54
C THR A 203 8.69 -1.15 -6.65
N TYR A 204 8.34 0.11 -6.39
CA TYR A 204 9.25 1.24 -6.37
C TYR A 204 8.92 2.19 -5.23
N THR A 205 9.93 2.94 -4.78
CA THR A 205 9.77 4.03 -3.82
C THR A 205 10.43 5.29 -4.38
N TYR A 206 9.79 6.44 -4.21
CA TYR A 206 10.36 7.74 -4.50
C TYR A 206 10.53 8.52 -3.20
N ARG A 207 11.73 9.07 -2.98
CA ARG A 207 12.06 9.94 -1.85
C ARG A 207 12.70 11.23 -2.33
N PRO A 208 12.28 12.41 -1.83
CA PRO A 208 12.97 13.67 -2.11
C PRO A 208 14.47 13.57 -1.78
N GLY A 209 15.32 14.02 -2.70
CA GLY A 209 16.78 13.96 -2.55
C GLY A 209 17.42 12.59 -2.83
N GLN A 210 16.66 11.49 -2.81
CA GLN A 210 17.18 10.15 -3.11
C GLN A 210 16.76 9.64 -4.49
N GLY A 211 15.62 10.10 -5.01
CA GLY A 211 15.09 9.68 -6.30
C GLY A 211 14.26 8.41 -6.21
N VAL A 212 14.19 7.67 -7.32
CA VAL A 212 13.44 6.41 -7.43
C VAL A 212 14.34 5.24 -7.10
N GLU A 213 13.88 4.38 -6.19
CA GLU A 213 14.52 3.13 -5.83
C GLU A 213 13.59 1.96 -6.16
N LYS A 214 14.14 0.91 -6.80
CA LYS A 214 13.40 -0.32 -7.07
C LYS A 214 13.38 -1.21 -5.83
N GLY A 215 12.18 -1.60 -5.40
CA GLY A 215 11.97 -2.56 -4.34
C GLY A 215 12.24 -4.01 -4.79
N ILE A 216 12.45 -4.89 -3.80
CA ILE A 216 12.67 -6.32 -4.04
C ILE A 216 11.36 -7.09 -4.32
N ILE A 217 10.22 -6.48 -3.99
CA ILE A 217 8.89 -7.10 -4.13
C ILE A 217 8.41 -6.94 -5.57
N LYS A 218 7.89 -8.03 -6.12
CA LYS A 218 7.18 -8.08 -7.39
C LYS A 218 6.00 -9.03 -7.23
N GLY A 219 4.98 -8.87 -8.04
CA GLY A 219 3.77 -9.66 -7.88
C GLY A 219 2.85 -9.59 -9.08
N THR A 220 1.63 -10.03 -8.84
CA THR A 220 0.50 -9.94 -9.76
C THR A 220 -0.69 -9.31 -9.05
N LEU A 221 -1.39 -8.39 -9.71
CA LEU A 221 -2.67 -7.87 -9.28
C LEU A 221 -3.64 -9.01 -8.95
N ALA A 222 -4.43 -8.82 -7.90
CA ALA A 222 -5.33 -9.83 -7.39
C ALA A 222 -6.78 -9.48 -7.70
N GLY A 223 -7.63 -10.50 -7.77
CA GLY A 223 -9.08 -10.34 -7.56
C GLY A 223 -9.76 -9.21 -8.35
N GLY A 224 -9.57 -9.13 -9.67
CA GLY A 224 -10.26 -8.15 -10.52
C GLY A 224 -9.72 -6.72 -10.43
N GLU A 225 -8.63 -6.49 -9.69
CA GLU A 225 -7.90 -5.23 -9.71
C GLU A 225 -7.40 -4.94 -11.14
N GLN A 226 -7.60 -3.71 -11.57
CA GLN A 226 -7.23 -3.23 -12.89
C GLN A 226 -6.13 -2.17 -12.74
N PRO A 227 -5.11 -2.19 -13.61
CA PRO A 227 -4.08 -1.17 -13.60
C PRO A 227 -4.70 0.19 -13.96
N VAL A 228 -4.14 1.26 -13.41
CA VAL A 228 -4.68 2.62 -13.52
C VAL A 228 -3.60 3.61 -13.96
N SER A 229 -3.97 4.54 -14.84
CA SER A 229 -3.16 5.73 -15.12
C SER A 229 -3.50 6.82 -14.09
N LEU A 230 -2.49 7.59 -13.71
CA LEU A 230 -2.60 8.66 -12.71
C LEU A 230 -2.90 10.04 -13.32
N ASP A 231 -3.04 10.13 -14.65
CA ASP A 231 -3.26 11.38 -15.37
C ASP A 231 -4.64 11.99 -15.14
N ASP A 232 -5.66 11.13 -14.96
CA ASP A 232 -7.06 11.55 -14.80
C ASP A 232 -7.39 12.00 -13.36
N PHE A 233 -6.42 11.97 -12.46
CA PHE A 233 -6.61 12.33 -11.05
C PHE A 233 -6.39 13.82 -10.83
N ASN A 234 -7.35 14.47 -10.18
CA ASN A 234 -7.27 15.87 -9.80
C ASN A 234 -6.45 16.07 -8.52
N TRP A 235 -5.13 16.01 -8.65
CA TRP A 235 -4.20 16.17 -7.53
C TRP A 235 -4.33 17.51 -6.79
N ASP A 236 -4.85 18.56 -7.43
CA ASP A 236 -5.06 19.87 -6.80
C ASP A 236 -6.15 19.83 -5.70
N LYS A 237 -6.93 18.74 -5.63
CA LYS A 237 -7.95 18.52 -4.58
C LYS A 237 -7.39 17.91 -3.31
N VAL A 238 -6.18 17.37 -3.34
CA VAL A 238 -5.56 16.69 -2.19
C VAL A 238 -5.55 17.58 -0.93
N PRO A 239 -5.17 18.87 -0.98
CA PRO A 239 -5.22 19.73 0.21
C PRO A 239 -6.63 19.90 0.81
N ALA A 240 -7.67 19.89 -0.03
CA ALA A 240 -9.06 19.97 0.43
C ALA A 240 -9.50 18.65 1.08
N LEU A 241 -9.14 17.51 0.48
CA LEU A 241 -9.42 16.18 1.03
C LEU A 241 -8.74 15.98 2.39
N LEU A 242 -7.47 16.38 2.53
CA LEU A 242 -6.74 16.29 3.81
C LEU A 242 -7.40 17.15 4.90
N LYS A 243 -7.83 18.37 4.56
CA LYS A 243 -8.57 19.24 5.49
C LYS A 243 -9.93 18.66 5.89
N GLU A 244 -10.61 17.99 4.96
CA GLU A 244 -11.89 17.35 5.23
C GLU A 244 -11.72 16.10 6.09
N ALA A 245 -10.70 15.28 5.80
CA ALA A 245 -10.32 14.12 6.60
C ALA A 245 -10.02 14.51 8.05
N ALA A 246 -9.20 15.55 8.26
CA ALA A 246 -8.88 16.05 9.61
C ALA A 246 -10.12 16.49 10.41
N LYS A 247 -11.18 16.94 9.74
CA LYS A 247 -12.43 17.35 10.39
C LYS A 247 -13.40 16.20 10.64
N LYS A 248 -13.47 15.25 9.71
CA LYS A 248 -14.53 14.25 9.68
C LYS A 248 -14.14 12.90 10.24
N LEU A 249 -12.84 12.58 10.31
CA LEU A 249 -12.40 11.23 10.66
C LEU A 249 -12.28 10.96 12.15
N ASN A 250 -12.53 11.93 13.03
CA ASN A 250 -12.49 11.75 14.48
C ASN A 250 -11.16 11.18 15.03
N VAL A 251 -10.04 11.44 14.33
CA VAL A 251 -8.70 11.06 14.79
C VAL A 251 -8.06 12.30 15.38
N ALA A 252 -8.01 12.35 16.72
CA ALA A 252 -7.24 13.37 17.42
C ALA A 252 -5.75 13.11 17.20
N ASP A 253 -4.99 14.17 16.90
CA ASP A 253 -3.53 14.13 16.74
C ASP A 253 -3.02 12.94 15.89
N PRO A 254 -3.35 12.89 14.58
CA PRO A 254 -2.95 11.77 13.74
C PRO A 254 -1.43 11.69 13.60
N GLU A 255 -0.85 10.53 13.97
CA GLU A 255 0.56 10.23 13.79
C GLU A 255 0.87 9.66 12.41
N ASN A 256 -0.10 8.94 11.82
CA ASN A 256 0.03 8.43 10.46
C ASN A 256 -1.03 9.07 9.58
N ARG A 257 -0.57 9.68 8.49
CA ARG A 257 -1.41 10.26 7.43
C ARG A 257 -0.86 9.86 6.09
N TYR A 258 -1.69 9.27 5.24
CA TYR A 258 -1.30 8.93 3.89
C TYR A 258 -2.49 8.99 2.94
N LEU A 259 -2.17 9.12 1.66
CA LEU A 259 -3.12 9.05 0.55
C LEU A 259 -2.85 7.78 -0.23
N LEU A 260 -3.92 7.11 -0.66
CA LEU A 260 -3.89 5.90 -1.47
C LEU A 260 -4.76 6.10 -2.71
N VAL A 261 -4.26 5.70 -3.87
CA VAL A 261 -5.09 5.55 -5.08
C VAL A 261 -5.88 4.26 -4.98
N ARG A 262 -7.20 4.39 -4.99
CA ARG A 262 -8.14 3.27 -5.11
C ARG A 262 -8.14 2.82 -6.56
N GLN A 263 -7.70 1.59 -6.76
CA GLN A 263 -7.70 0.98 -8.08
C GLN A 263 -9.12 0.60 -8.49
N PRO A 264 -9.45 0.71 -9.79
CA PRO A 264 -10.68 0.15 -10.30
C PRO A 264 -10.70 -1.37 -10.12
N ASN A 265 -11.89 -1.91 -9.87
CA ASN A 265 -12.10 -3.35 -9.71
C ASN A 265 -13.36 -3.79 -10.48
N ASP A 266 -13.19 -4.73 -11.41
CA ASP A 266 -14.28 -5.18 -12.29
C ASP A 266 -15.24 -6.17 -11.62
N ILE A 267 -14.75 -7.00 -10.69
CA ILE A 267 -15.56 -7.96 -9.93
C ILE A 267 -16.54 -7.24 -9.01
N PHE A 268 -16.09 -6.20 -8.31
CA PHE A 268 -16.90 -5.45 -7.35
C PHE A 268 -17.52 -4.17 -7.94
N GLY A 269 -17.20 -3.82 -9.19
CA GLY A 269 -17.69 -2.60 -9.83
C GLY A 269 -17.20 -1.31 -9.16
N THR A 270 -16.04 -1.36 -8.50
CA THR A 270 -15.46 -0.23 -7.79
C THR A 270 -14.74 0.67 -8.80
N PRO A 271 -15.07 1.97 -8.90
CA PRO A 271 -14.35 2.89 -9.76
C PRO A 271 -12.98 3.28 -9.16
N ALA A 272 -12.11 3.84 -10.00
CA ALA A 272 -10.89 4.49 -9.53
C ALA A 272 -11.21 5.70 -8.62
N GLY A 273 -10.34 6.01 -7.67
CA GLY A 273 -10.54 7.13 -6.76
C GLY A 273 -9.38 7.35 -5.80
N ILE A 274 -9.56 8.27 -4.86
CA ILE A 274 -8.56 8.64 -3.86
C ILE A 274 -9.09 8.27 -2.48
N ALA A 275 -8.27 7.66 -1.65
CA ALA A 275 -8.56 7.46 -0.23
C ALA A 275 -7.52 8.17 0.64
N VAL A 276 -7.98 8.90 1.65
CA VAL A 276 -7.13 9.53 2.67
C VAL A 276 -7.33 8.79 3.98
N TYR A 277 -6.24 8.34 4.58
CA TYR A 277 -6.22 7.63 5.85
C TYR A 277 -5.58 8.48 6.92
N LEU A 278 -6.17 8.45 8.12
CA LEU A 278 -5.62 9.02 9.34
C LEU A 278 -5.64 7.94 10.42
N SER A 279 -4.57 7.84 11.20
CA SER A 279 -4.56 7.08 12.44
C SER A 279 -3.70 7.72 13.52
N ASP A 280 -4.07 7.51 14.78
CA ASP A 280 -3.30 7.95 15.95
C ASP A 280 -2.33 6.87 16.47
N GLU A 281 -1.58 7.21 17.53
CA GLU A 281 -0.64 6.33 18.23
C GLU A 281 -1.30 5.02 18.73
N TYR A 282 -2.60 5.08 19.05
CA TYR A 282 -3.38 3.96 19.58
C TYR A 282 -4.07 3.15 18.48
N SER A 283 -3.69 3.33 17.22
CA SER A 283 -4.27 2.65 16.05
C SER A 283 -5.76 2.93 15.82
N ARG A 284 -6.34 3.97 16.45
CA ARG A 284 -7.68 4.44 16.07
C ARG A 284 -7.55 5.12 14.72
N SER A 285 -8.32 4.65 13.75
CA SER A 285 -8.16 5.04 12.36
C SER A 285 -9.48 5.30 11.68
N GLY A 286 -9.44 6.22 10.73
CA GLY A 286 -10.54 6.52 9.83
C GLY A 286 -10.04 6.72 8.41
N TYR A 287 -10.95 6.68 7.46
CA TYR A 287 -10.64 7.02 6.08
C TYR A 287 -11.76 7.75 5.38
N LEU A 288 -11.38 8.56 4.40
CA LEU A 288 -12.26 9.27 3.51
C LEU A 288 -11.95 8.84 2.08
N GLU A 289 -12.97 8.47 1.30
CA GLU A 289 -12.84 8.18 -0.13
C GLU A 289 -13.43 9.32 -0.95
N ALA A 290 -12.81 9.58 -2.10
CA ALA A 290 -13.24 10.51 -3.12
C ALA A 290 -13.09 9.88 -4.50
N ASP A 291 -13.84 10.40 -5.47
CA ASP A 291 -13.61 10.08 -6.88
C ASP A 291 -12.33 10.77 -7.41
N THR A 292 -11.97 10.52 -8.68
CA THR A 292 -10.80 11.11 -9.33
C THR A 292 -10.87 12.64 -9.44
N ASP A 293 -12.06 13.22 -9.44
CA ASP A 293 -12.29 14.67 -9.40
C ASP A 293 -12.15 15.27 -8.00
N GLY A 294 -11.88 14.44 -6.98
CA GLY A 294 -11.71 14.82 -5.59
C GLY A 294 -13.02 15.15 -4.87
N LYS A 295 -14.16 14.68 -5.37
CA LYS A 295 -15.44 14.76 -4.66
C LYS A 295 -15.56 13.57 -3.72
N VAL A 296 -15.83 13.86 -2.45
CA VAL A 296 -15.99 12.85 -1.40
C VAL A 296 -17.19 11.95 -1.67
N THR A 297 -16.94 10.65 -1.70
CA THR A 297 -17.94 9.59 -1.94
C THR A 297 -18.23 8.78 -0.67
N ARG A 298 -17.27 8.68 0.25
CA ARG A 298 -17.42 7.93 1.50
C ARG A 298 -16.61 8.53 2.63
N VAL A 299 -17.15 8.45 3.85
CA VAL A 299 -16.45 8.82 5.08
C VAL A 299 -16.66 7.72 6.11
N MET A 300 -15.56 7.21 6.66
CA MET A 300 -15.54 6.22 7.72
C MET A 300 -14.69 6.78 8.87
N PRO A 301 -15.30 7.44 9.87
CA PRO A 301 -14.57 7.98 11.01
C PRO A 301 -14.04 6.87 11.90
N ALA A 302 -13.03 7.20 12.70
CA ALA A 302 -12.58 6.37 13.81
C ALA A 302 -13.69 6.22 14.85
N GLU A 303 -13.83 5.00 15.36
CA GLU A 303 -14.70 4.68 16.50
C GLU A 303 -14.01 5.12 17.81
N ASP A 304 -14.83 5.45 18.81
CA ASP A 304 -14.38 5.91 20.13
C ASP A 304 -13.86 4.76 21.01
#